data_AF-A0A9D4VLY2-F1
#
_entry.id   AF-A0A9D4VLY2-F1
#
_cell.length_a   1.000
_cell.length_b   1.000
_cell.length_c   1.000
_cell.angle_alpha   90.00
_cell.angle_beta   90.00
_cell.angle_gamma   90.00
#
_symmetry.space_group_name_H-M   'P 1'
#
loop_
_entity.id
_entity.type
_entity.pdbx_description
1 polymer ?
#
loop_
_entity_poly.entity_id
_entity_poly.type
_entity_poly.pdbx_seq_one_letter_code
_entity_poly.pdbx_strand_id
1 'polypeptide(L)'
;MELTAHGCTMGLSAYRATVILLFFFLSHFSFTTAIRKDIGFKFTPFCKTTVQGRYLLSDNNGYVCNALSIDSKSRCCPQTGKKFSCHGCNLLSQCCNSYEYCVSCCLNPALTRREQVLKMKIAKPATASNISVLIV
;
A
#
# COMPACT_ATOMS: atom_id res chain seq x y z
N MET A 1 57.26 52.11 30.94
CA MET A 1 57.16 50.69 31.29
C MET A 1 55.68 50.38 31.48
N GLU A 2 54.96 50.17 30.38
CA GLU A 2 53.54 49.75 30.38
C GLU A 2 53.50 48.22 30.44
N LEU A 3 52.94 47.67 31.51
CA LEU A 3 52.65 46.24 31.60
C LEU A 3 51.38 45.95 30.78
N THR A 4 51.50 45.00 29.87
CA THR A 4 50.51 44.58 28.88
C THR A 4 49.29 43.88 29.49
N ALA A 5 48.15 44.57 29.53
CA ALA A 5 46.83 43.99 29.81
C ALA A 5 46.20 43.30 28.58
N HIS A 6 46.98 42.53 27.82
CA HIS A 6 46.51 41.87 26.58
C HIS A 6 46.17 40.37 26.75
N GLY A 7 46.38 39.80 27.94
CA GLY A 7 46.24 38.35 28.18
C GLY A 7 44.82 37.83 28.50
N CYS A 8 43.93 38.66 29.05
CA CYS A 8 42.62 38.18 29.56
C CYS A 8 41.44 38.32 28.58
N THR A 9 41.56 39.16 27.55
CA THR A 9 40.46 39.40 26.57
C THR A 9 40.44 38.36 25.44
N MET A 10 41.60 37.76 25.13
CA MET A 10 41.77 36.79 24.05
C MET A 10 41.15 35.41 24.36
N GLY A 11 41.21 34.96 25.62
CA GLY A 11 40.69 33.65 26.04
C GLY A 11 39.16 33.59 26.10
N LEU A 12 38.51 34.66 26.55
CA LEU A 12 37.04 34.75 26.63
C LEU A 12 36.39 34.89 25.24
N SER A 13 37.10 35.53 24.30
CA SER A 13 36.68 35.66 22.90
C SER A 13 36.77 34.33 22.14
N ALA A 14 37.86 33.58 22.34
CA ALA A 14 38.03 32.24 21.74
C ALA A 14 37.00 31.23 22.28
N TYR A 15 36.71 31.25 23.59
CA TYR A 15 35.68 30.40 24.19
C TYR A 15 34.27 30.74 23.68
N ARG A 16 33.97 32.03 23.51
CA ARG A 16 32.70 32.46 22.89
C ARG A 16 32.60 32.03 21.43
N ALA A 17 33.69 32.17 20.66
CA ALA A 17 33.73 31.75 19.26
C ALA A 17 33.54 30.23 19.11
N THR A 18 34.17 29.42 19.96
CA THR A 18 34.01 27.95 19.91
C THR A 18 32.61 27.49 20.33
N VAL A 19 32.01 28.13 21.34
CA VAL A 19 30.62 27.85 21.74
C VAL A 19 29.65 28.21 20.62
N ILE A 20 29.81 29.37 19.98
CA ILE A 20 28.97 29.78 18.83
C ILE A 20 29.13 28.79 17.66
N LEU A 21 30.35 28.38 17.34
CA LEU A 21 30.61 27.41 16.28
C LEU A 21 29.93 26.05 16.58
N LEU A 22 30.01 25.57 17.82
CA LEU A 22 29.34 24.35 18.28
C LEU A 22 27.82 24.45 18.17
N PHE A 23 27.21 25.58 18.52
CA PHE A 23 25.78 25.80 18.34
C PHE A 23 25.35 25.80 16.87
N PHE A 24 26.17 26.39 15.98
CA PHE A 24 25.94 26.29 14.52
C PHE A 24 26.08 24.84 14.01
N PHE A 25 27.08 24.10 14.48
CA PHE A 25 27.24 22.68 14.11
C PHE A 25 26.07 21.80 14.61
N LEU A 26 25.58 22.04 15.83
CA LEU A 26 24.43 21.32 16.40
C LEU A 26 23.10 21.68 15.71
N SER A 27 22.92 22.93 15.29
CA SER A 27 21.72 23.36 14.55
C SER A 27 21.71 22.79 13.11
N HIS A 28 22.87 22.70 12.46
CA HIS A 28 23.00 22.04 11.15
C HIS A 28 22.83 20.51 11.24
N PHE A 29 23.31 19.86 12.31
CA PHE A 29 23.12 18.41 12.51
C PHE A 29 21.63 18.05 12.75
N SER A 30 20.88 18.95 13.40
CA SER A 30 19.43 18.80 13.57
C SER A 30 18.65 19.04 12.26
N PHE A 31 19.20 19.81 11.33
CA PHE A 31 18.55 20.13 10.05
C PHE A 31 18.69 19.01 9.00
N THR A 32 19.78 18.22 9.04
CA THR A 32 20.02 17.17 8.04
C THR A 32 19.22 15.88 8.27
N THR A 33 18.61 15.70 9.44
CA THR A 33 17.78 14.51 9.76
C THR A 33 16.30 14.65 9.36
N ALA A 34 15.87 15.80 8.84
CA ALA A 34 14.48 16.04 8.43
C ALA A 34 14.20 15.77 6.92
N ILE A 35 15.23 15.59 6.09
CA ILE A 35 15.09 15.37 4.64
C ILE A 35 14.93 13.87 4.35
N ARG A 36 13.82 13.24 4.77
CA ARG A 36 13.29 11.98 4.20
C ARG A 36 11.99 11.55 4.91
N LYS A 37 11.02 12.46 5.08
CA LYS A 37 9.70 12.02 5.54
C LYS A 37 8.89 11.39 4.40
N ASP A 38 8.96 11.88 3.16
CA ASP A 38 8.04 11.42 2.11
C ASP A 38 8.67 11.47 0.69
N ILE A 39 9.58 10.55 0.37
CA ILE A 39 9.85 10.14 -1.04
C ILE A 39 8.97 8.92 -1.39
N GLY A 40 7.80 8.83 -0.76
CA GLY A 40 6.78 7.88 -1.16
C GLY A 40 6.07 8.44 -2.38
N PHE A 41 6.38 7.93 -3.57
CA PHE A 41 5.53 8.08 -4.74
C PHE A 41 4.07 7.93 -4.29
N LYS A 42 3.21 8.94 -4.55
CA LYS A 42 1.79 8.91 -4.17
C LYS A 42 1.14 7.70 -4.82
N PHE A 43 1.17 6.57 -4.12
CA PHE A 43 0.68 5.30 -4.61
C PHE A 43 -0.83 5.42 -4.70
N THR A 44 -1.32 5.55 -5.92
CA THR A 44 -2.75 5.44 -6.18
C THR A 44 -3.05 3.94 -6.22
N PRO A 45 -3.85 3.41 -5.28
CA PRO A 45 -4.14 2.00 -5.27
C PRO A 45 -4.89 1.65 -6.56
N PHE A 46 -4.32 0.73 -7.34
CA PHE A 46 -4.97 0.17 -8.52
C PHE A 46 -5.68 -1.13 -8.15
N CYS A 47 -6.93 -1.26 -8.54
CA CYS A 47 -7.68 -2.50 -8.37
C CYS A 47 -7.59 -3.40 -9.59
N LYS A 48 -7.60 -4.71 -9.32
CA LYS A 48 -7.85 -5.72 -10.35
C LYS A 48 -9.32 -6.07 -10.29
N THR A 49 -9.96 -6.15 -11.46
CA THR A 49 -11.36 -6.53 -11.56
C THR A 49 -11.50 -7.82 -12.35
N THR A 50 -12.60 -8.51 -12.09
CA THR A 50 -13.08 -9.61 -12.94
C THR A 50 -13.45 -9.11 -14.34
N VAL A 51 -13.53 -10.04 -15.29
CA VAL A 51 -13.79 -9.77 -16.72
C VAL A 51 -14.95 -10.59 -17.30
N GLN A 52 -15.56 -11.47 -16.51
CA GLN A 52 -16.55 -12.42 -17.03
C GLN A 52 -17.94 -11.81 -17.18
N GLY A 53 -18.37 -10.96 -16.24
CA GLY A 53 -19.67 -10.30 -16.30
C GLY A 53 -19.75 -9.17 -17.31
N ARG A 54 -20.89 -9.03 -18.00
CA ARG A 54 -21.16 -7.91 -18.94
C ARG A 54 -21.47 -6.59 -18.24
N TYR A 55 -22.21 -6.62 -17.13
CA TYR A 55 -22.76 -5.44 -16.47
C TYR A 55 -22.19 -5.21 -15.07
N LEU A 56 -21.87 -6.30 -14.37
CA LEU A 56 -21.32 -6.27 -13.03
C LEU A 56 -19.87 -6.76 -13.09
N LEU A 57 -19.05 -6.20 -12.21
CA LEU A 57 -17.70 -6.65 -11.96
C LEU A 57 -17.42 -6.62 -10.46
N SER A 58 -16.53 -7.49 -10.02
CA SER A 58 -15.98 -7.51 -8.67
C SER A 58 -14.53 -7.04 -8.71
N ASP A 59 -14.18 -6.13 -7.81
CA ASP A 59 -12.78 -5.76 -7.59
C ASP A 59 -12.10 -6.68 -6.55
N ASN A 60 -10.78 -6.60 -6.50
CA ASN A 60 -9.94 -7.34 -5.54
C ASN A 60 -10.07 -6.86 -4.09
N ASN A 61 -10.75 -5.73 -3.85
CA ASN A 61 -11.12 -5.29 -2.51
C ASN A 61 -12.47 -5.89 -2.06
N GLY A 62 -13.13 -6.66 -2.94
CA GLY A 62 -14.38 -7.36 -2.69
C GLY A 62 -15.63 -6.51 -2.92
N TYR A 63 -15.54 -5.36 -3.58
CA TYR A 63 -16.71 -4.58 -3.98
C TYR A 63 -17.26 -5.07 -5.31
N VAL A 64 -18.58 -5.13 -5.42
CA VAL A 64 -19.31 -5.37 -6.67
C VAL A 64 -19.99 -4.08 -7.12
N CYS A 65 -19.74 -3.68 -8.37
CA CYS A 65 -20.32 -2.48 -8.96
C CYS A 65 -20.64 -2.68 -10.44
N ASN A 66 -21.36 -1.70 -11.04
CA ASN A 66 -21.61 -1.70 -12.47
C ASN A 66 -20.32 -1.33 -13.22
N ALA A 67 -20.08 -1.93 -14.38
CA ALA A 67 -18.91 -1.63 -15.22
C ALA A 67 -18.78 -0.13 -15.57
N LEU A 68 -19.90 0.59 -15.68
CA LEU A 68 -19.94 2.02 -15.96
C LEU A 68 -19.60 2.90 -14.74
N SER A 69 -19.69 2.35 -13.53
CA SER A 69 -19.44 3.07 -12.28
C SER A 69 -18.00 2.97 -11.76
N ILE A 70 -17.14 2.25 -12.49
CA ILE A 70 -15.74 2.04 -12.12
C ILE A 70 -14.95 3.36 -12.20
N ASP A 71 -14.08 3.59 -11.22
CA ASP A 71 -13.20 4.76 -11.28
C ASP A 71 -12.18 4.62 -12.41
N SER A 72 -12.07 5.64 -13.26
CA SER A 72 -11.21 5.58 -14.45
C SER A 72 -9.73 5.55 -14.09
N LYS A 73 -9.34 6.13 -12.95
CA LYS A 73 -7.95 6.25 -12.54
C LYS A 73 -7.46 5.02 -11.77
N SER A 74 -8.17 4.64 -10.72
CA SER A 74 -7.82 3.51 -9.84
C SER A 74 -8.32 2.17 -10.34
N ARG A 75 -9.28 2.15 -11.28
CA ARG A 75 -9.96 0.93 -11.73
C ARG A 75 -10.69 0.19 -10.60
N CYS A 76 -10.95 0.85 -9.48
CA CYS A 76 -11.68 0.29 -8.35
C CYS A 76 -13.18 0.55 -8.47
N CYS A 77 -13.98 -0.31 -7.84
CA CYS A 77 -15.37 0.00 -7.61
C CYS A 77 -15.51 1.15 -6.59
N PRO A 78 -16.56 1.97 -6.70
CA PRO A 78 -16.84 3.00 -5.70
C PRO A 78 -17.18 2.33 -4.36
N GLN A 79 -16.78 2.97 -3.25
CA GLN A 79 -17.01 2.44 -1.89
C GLN A 79 -18.49 2.36 -1.51
N THR A 80 -19.39 2.92 -2.32
CA THR A 80 -20.85 2.78 -2.20
C THR A 80 -21.35 1.42 -2.72
N GLY A 81 -20.51 0.65 -3.41
CA GLY A 81 -20.84 -0.68 -3.91
C GLY A 81 -21.07 -1.71 -2.80
N LYS A 82 -21.65 -2.85 -3.16
CA LYS A 82 -21.85 -3.95 -2.20
C LYS A 82 -20.52 -4.65 -1.95
N LYS A 83 -20.01 -4.56 -0.72
CA LYS A 83 -18.76 -5.22 -0.31
C LYS A 83 -19.02 -6.61 0.25
N PHE A 84 -18.23 -7.60 -0.18
CA PHE A 84 -18.27 -8.98 0.29
C PHE A 84 -19.66 -9.62 0.25
N SER A 85 -20.46 -9.26 -0.77
CA SER A 85 -21.86 -9.66 -0.83
C SER A 85 -22.01 -11.06 -1.42
N CYS A 86 -22.58 -11.97 -0.64
CA CYS A 86 -22.89 -13.35 -1.05
C CYS A 86 -24.26 -13.48 -1.71
N HIS A 87 -24.73 -12.44 -2.41
CA HIS A 87 -26.04 -12.45 -3.02
C HIS A 87 -26.13 -13.52 -4.11
N GLY A 88 -27.12 -14.42 -3.99
CA GLY A 88 -27.30 -15.54 -4.93
C GLY A 88 -26.27 -16.67 -4.75
N CYS A 89 -25.54 -16.70 -3.65
CA CYS A 89 -24.67 -17.82 -3.27
C CYS A 89 -25.36 -18.76 -2.28
N ASN A 90 -25.27 -20.07 -2.52
CA ASN A 90 -25.62 -21.08 -1.53
C ASN A 90 -24.38 -21.37 -0.67
N LEU A 91 -24.43 -21.01 0.62
CA LEU A 91 -23.29 -21.12 1.52
C LEU A 91 -22.92 -22.58 1.86
N LEU A 92 -23.83 -23.55 1.65
CA LEU A 92 -23.56 -24.96 1.87
C LEU A 92 -22.84 -25.59 0.68
N SER A 93 -23.33 -25.35 -0.54
CA SER A 93 -22.72 -25.90 -1.76
C SER A 93 -21.57 -25.05 -2.30
N GLN A 94 -21.39 -23.84 -1.77
CA GLN A 94 -20.40 -22.84 -2.23
C GLN A 94 -20.55 -22.48 -3.72
N CYS A 95 -21.71 -22.78 -4.29
CA CYS A 95 -22.06 -22.44 -5.67
C CYS A 95 -22.89 -21.15 -5.68
N CYS A 96 -22.68 -20.31 -6.71
CA CYS A 96 -23.38 -19.04 -6.84
C CYS A 96 -23.97 -18.88 -8.24
N ASN A 97 -25.12 -18.20 -8.33
CA ASN A 97 -25.77 -17.87 -9.61
C ASN A 97 -25.10 -16.68 -10.34
N SER A 98 -24.27 -15.91 -9.62
CA SER A 98 -23.51 -14.79 -10.19
C SER A 98 -22.04 -14.96 -9.85
N TYR A 99 -21.20 -14.98 -10.88
CA TYR A 99 -19.75 -15.08 -10.72
C TYR A 99 -19.17 -13.90 -9.93
N GLU A 100 -19.68 -12.69 -10.17
CA GLU A 100 -19.17 -11.47 -9.54
C GLU A 100 -19.45 -11.41 -8.04
N TYR A 101 -20.67 -11.79 -7.65
CA TYR A 101 -21.00 -11.96 -6.23
C TYR A 101 -20.28 -13.14 -5.60
N CYS A 102 -20.01 -14.21 -6.34
CA CYS A 102 -19.19 -15.34 -5.87
C CYS A 102 -17.79 -14.87 -5.45
N VAL A 103 -17.08 -14.18 -6.36
CA VAL A 103 -15.73 -13.68 -6.10
C VAL A 103 -15.73 -12.72 -4.92
N SER A 104 -16.66 -11.76 -4.88
CA SER A 104 -16.81 -10.83 -3.75
C SER A 104 -17.03 -11.57 -2.42
N CYS A 105 -17.94 -12.55 -2.38
CA CYS A 105 -18.22 -13.36 -1.19
C CYS A 105 -16.98 -14.12 -0.70
N CYS A 106 -16.21 -14.74 -1.62
CA CYS A 106 -14.99 -15.47 -1.30
C CYS A 106 -13.88 -14.58 -0.70
N LEU A 107 -13.88 -13.29 -1.02
CA LEU A 107 -12.95 -12.32 -0.45
C LEU A 107 -13.31 -11.91 0.99
N ASN A 108 -14.46 -12.34 1.52
CA ASN A 108 -14.87 -12.01 2.88
C ASN A 108 -13.99 -12.71 3.93
N PRO A 109 -13.21 -11.96 4.74
CA PRO A 109 -12.35 -12.57 5.75
C PRO A 109 -13.13 -13.31 6.85
N ALA A 110 -14.41 -12.98 7.08
CA ALA A 110 -15.23 -13.69 8.07
C ALA A 110 -15.57 -15.13 7.64
N LEU A 111 -15.59 -15.39 6.32
CA LEU A 111 -15.88 -16.71 5.76
C LEU A 111 -14.60 -17.53 5.51
N THR A 112 -13.47 -16.84 5.39
CA THR A 112 -12.20 -17.42 4.97
C THR A 112 -11.27 -17.64 6.18
N ARG A 113 -11.43 -18.77 6.88
CA ARG A 113 -10.53 -19.14 8.00
C ARG A 113 -9.13 -19.45 7.48
N ARG A 114 -8.12 -18.70 7.97
CA ARG A 114 -6.72 -18.80 7.53
C ARG A 114 -6.17 -20.23 7.52
N GLU A 115 -6.47 -21.00 8.55
CA GLU A 115 -5.99 -22.39 8.67
C GLU A 115 -6.53 -23.31 7.57
N GLN A 116 -7.73 -23.04 7.05
CA GLN A 116 -8.33 -23.80 5.96
C GLN A 116 -7.73 -23.40 4.62
N VAL A 117 -7.43 -22.11 4.41
CA VAL A 117 -6.77 -21.61 3.19
C VAL A 117 -5.36 -22.15 3.05
N LEU A 118 -4.59 -22.21 4.14
CA LEU A 118 -3.22 -22.74 4.11
C LEU A 118 -3.15 -24.22 3.70
N LYS A 119 -4.24 -24.96 3.92
CA LYS A 119 -4.34 -26.40 3.60
C LYS A 119 -5.07 -26.66 2.29
N MET A 120 -5.60 -25.63 1.61
CA MET A 120 -6.41 -25.81 0.42
C MET A 120 -5.52 -26.04 -0.81
N LYS A 121 -5.80 -27.11 -1.56
CA LYS A 121 -5.19 -27.34 -2.88
C LYS A 121 -5.90 -26.47 -3.89
N ILE A 122 -5.18 -25.53 -4.50
CA ILE A 122 -5.71 -24.67 -5.56
C ILE A 122 -5.84 -25.52 -6.83
N ALA A 123 -7.06 -25.60 -7.37
CA ALA A 123 -7.27 -26.27 -8.65
C ALA A 123 -6.55 -25.50 -9.77
N LYS A 124 -5.74 -26.22 -10.54
CA LYS A 124 -5.09 -25.65 -11.72
C LYS A 124 -6.17 -25.43 -12.80
N PRO A 125 -6.27 -24.24 -13.41
CA PRO A 125 -7.25 -24.02 -14.47
C PRO A 125 -6.96 -24.96 -15.65
N ALA A 126 -8.02 -25.47 -16.30
CA ALA A 126 -7.89 -26.40 -17.43
C ALA A 126 -7.08 -25.82 -18.61
N THR A 127 -7.06 -24.48 -18.74
CA THR A 127 -6.27 -23.73 -19.72
C THR A 127 -4.82 -23.49 -19.32
N ALA A 128 -4.39 -23.83 -18.09
CA ALA A 128 -2.97 -23.85 -17.74
C ALA A 128 -2.32 -25.11 -18.34
N SER A 129 -2.21 -25.11 -19.66
CA SER A 129 -1.37 -26.05 -20.39
C SER A 129 0.08 -25.88 -19.91
N ASN A 130 0.79 -27.00 -19.74
CA ASN A 130 2.24 -26.98 -19.60
C ASN A 130 2.83 -26.60 -20.96
N ILE A 131 2.79 -25.31 -21.32
CA ILE A 131 3.56 -24.81 -22.45
C ILE A 131 5.00 -24.74 -21.94
N SER A 132 5.73 -25.85 -22.04
CA SER A 132 7.18 -25.78 -22.22
C SER A 132 7.39 -24.93 -23.47
N VAL A 133 7.78 -23.68 -23.25
CA VAL A 133 8.25 -22.77 -24.30
C VAL A 133 9.46 -23.46 -24.94
N LEU A 134 9.22 -24.21 -26.01
CA LEU A 134 10.28 -24.66 -26.90
C LEU A 134 10.65 -23.42 -27.71
N ILE A 135 11.75 -22.79 -27.31
CA ILE A 135 12.46 -21.84 -28.14
C ILE A 135 12.90 -22.64 -29.38
N VAL A 136 12.21 -22.42 -30.50
CA VAL A 136 12.70 -22.76 -31.83
C VAL A 136 13.45 -21.53 -32.36
#